data_AF-A0A7S9S5Q5-F1
#
_entry.id   AF-A0A7S9S5Q5-F1
#
_cell.length_a   1.000
_cell.length_b   1.000
_cell.length_c   1.000
_cell.angle_alpha   90.00
_cell.angle_beta   90.00
_cell.angle_gamma   90.00
#
_symmetry.space_group_name_H-M   'P 1'
#
loop_
_entity.id
_entity.type
_entity.pdbx_description
1 polymer ?
#
loop_
_entity_poly.entity_id
_entity_poly.type
_entity_poly.pdbx_seq_one_letter_code
_entity_poly.pdbx_strand_id
1 'polypeptide(L)'
;MENQKSEQCLYLDKFTSIVDIETTIVKLISDDLGDYALYEQFENSEIIKREISTAGYYCYFGFKKDVEKSKNNGFVGNVNLILSNENIGGAMVFLENGLLKMIECYFWQKNTFFEDINKF
;
A
#
# COMPACT_ATOMS: atom_id res chain seq x y z
N MET A 1 -29.23 5.48 7.34
CA MET A 1 -28.07 4.65 7.69
C MET A 1 -26.97 5.08 6.76
N GLU A 2 -25.98 5.80 7.27
CA GLU A 2 -24.75 6.06 6.53
C GLU A 2 -24.16 4.70 6.15
N ASN A 3 -23.85 4.50 4.87
CA ASN A 3 -23.02 3.39 4.45
C ASN A 3 -21.69 3.56 5.19
N GLN A 4 -21.50 2.86 6.31
CA GLN A 4 -20.17 2.57 6.82
C GLN A 4 -19.48 1.82 5.68
N LYS A 5 -18.67 2.54 4.89
CA LYS A 5 -17.68 1.90 4.04
C LYS A 5 -16.91 0.98 4.97
N SER A 6 -17.04 -0.32 4.77
CA SER A 6 -16.24 -1.31 5.50
C SER A 6 -14.79 -0.91 5.30
N GLU A 7 -14.13 -0.40 6.34
CA GLU A 7 -12.73 -0.04 6.27
C GLU A 7 -11.95 -1.31 5.86
N GLN A 8 -11.21 -1.25 4.77
CA GLN A 8 -10.46 -2.41 4.29
C GLN A 8 -9.37 -2.73 5.32
N CYS A 9 -9.27 -4.00 5.72
CA CYS A 9 -8.33 -4.43 6.74
C CYS A 9 -7.33 -5.44 6.14
N LEU A 10 -6.04 -5.17 6.36
CA LEU A 10 -4.94 -6.07 6.03
C LEU A 10 -4.37 -6.69 7.31
N TYR A 11 -4.55 -8.00 7.46
CA TYR A 11 -4.07 -8.75 8.61
C TYR A 11 -2.61 -9.17 8.41
N LEU A 12 -1.70 -8.44 9.04
CA LEU A 12 -0.25 -8.55 8.89
C LEU A 12 0.32 -9.89 9.38
N ASP A 13 -0.31 -10.53 10.38
CA ASP A 13 0.11 -11.85 10.90
C ASP A 13 0.08 -12.96 9.84
N LYS A 14 -0.58 -12.73 8.70
CA LYS A 14 -0.71 -13.69 7.60
C LYS A 14 0.42 -13.61 6.58
N PHE A 15 1.33 -12.63 6.71
CA PHE A 15 2.35 -12.34 5.72
C PHE A 15 3.75 -12.69 6.23
N THR A 16 4.55 -13.24 5.32
CA THR A 16 5.98 -13.51 5.52
C THR A 16 6.85 -12.78 4.50
N SER A 17 6.24 -12.02 3.59
CA SER A 17 6.88 -11.34 2.48
C SER A 17 6.36 -9.91 2.36
N ILE A 18 7.27 -8.94 2.31
CA ILE A 18 6.93 -7.54 2.03
C ILE A 18 6.29 -7.38 0.65
N VAL A 19 6.73 -8.17 -0.33
CA VAL A 19 6.19 -8.10 -1.70
C VAL A 19 4.71 -8.49 -1.72
N ASP A 20 4.33 -9.50 -0.94
CA ASP A 20 2.94 -9.94 -0.84
C ASP A 20 2.07 -8.89 -0.14
N ILE A 21 2.63 -8.18 0.85
CA ILE A 21 1.99 -7.03 1.49
C ILE A 21 1.76 -5.90 0.49
N GLU A 22 2.80 -5.49 -0.24
CA GLU A 22 2.72 -4.45 -1.28
C GLU A 22 1.63 -4.76 -2.31
N THR A 23 1.66 -5.99 -2.83
CA THR A 23 0.70 -6.49 -3.82
C THR A 23 -0.73 -6.45 -3.26
N THR A 24 -0.91 -6.90 -2.02
CA THR A 24 -2.24 -6.94 -1.40
C THR A 24 -2.78 -5.54 -1.13
N ILE A 25 -1.94 -4.60 -0.67
CA ILE A 25 -2.34 -3.19 -0.46
C ILE A 25 -2.84 -2.57 -1.76
N VAL A 26 -2.05 -2.68 -2.83
CA VAL A 26 -2.42 -2.08 -4.13
C VAL A 26 -3.70 -2.69 -4.67
N LYS A 27 -3.84 -4.01 -4.57
CA LYS A 27 -5.05 -4.71 -5.02
C LYS A 27 -6.29 -4.25 -4.25
N LEU A 28 -6.22 -4.21 -2.93
CA LEU A 28 -7.31 -3.75 -2.07
C LEU A 28 -7.75 -2.32 -2.44
N ILE A 29 -6.80 -1.42 -2.59
CA ILE A 29 -7.07 -0.02 -2.95
C ILE A 29 -7.65 0.08 -4.38
N SER A 30 -7.08 -0.66 -5.34
CA SER A 30 -7.59 -0.71 -6.72
C SER A 30 -9.05 -1.17 -6.75
N ASP A 31 -9.39 -2.22 -6.00
CA ASP A 31 -10.74 -2.76 -5.91
C ASP A 31 -11.72 -1.77 -5.25
N ASP A 32 -11.30 -1.08 -4.17
CA ASP A 32 -12.14 -0.05 -3.51
C ASP A 32 -12.45 1.14 -4.42
N LEU A 33 -11.45 1.58 -5.19
CA LEU A 33 -11.57 2.73 -6.08
C LEU A 33 -12.25 2.40 -7.43
N GLY A 34 -12.40 1.11 -7.74
CA GLY A 34 -12.77 0.63 -9.07
C GLY A 34 -11.83 1.20 -10.13
N ASP A 35 -10.52 1.13 -9.88
CA ASP A 35 -9.46 1.72 -10.69
C ASP A 35 -8.36 0.71 -11.00
N TYR A 36 -8.67 -0.22 -11.90
CA TYR A 36 -7.78 -1.33 -12.25
C TYR A 36 -6.48 -0.90 -12.94
N ALA A 37 -6.43 0.32 -13.48
CA ALA A 37 -5.19 0.89 -14.00
C ALA A 37 -4.12 1.00 -12.89
N LEU A 38 -4.52 1.22 -11.63
CA LEU A 38 -3.60 1.24 -10.50
C LEU A 38 -2.88 -0.09 -10.31
N TYR A 39 -3.62 -1.20 -10.35
CA TYR A 39 -3.05 -2.53 -10.19
C TYR A 39 -2.17 -2.93 -11.38
N GLU A 40 -2.61 -2.65 -12.61
CA GLU A 40 -1.79 -2.87 -13.81
C GLU A 40 -0.50 -2.06 -13.78
N GLN A 41 -0.55 -0.80 -13.34
CA GLN A 41 0.63 0.01 -13.15
C GLN A 41 1.61 -0.67 -12.17
N PHE A 42 1.14 -1.15 -11.03
CA PHE A 42 2.00 -1.86 -10.08
C PHE A 42 2.68 -3.09 -10.69
N GLU A 43 1.95 -3.93 -11.43
CA GLU A 43 2.52 -5.11 -12.10
C GLU A 43 3.58 -4.75 -13.16
N ASN A 44 3.51 -3.55 -13.72
CA ASN A 44 4.45 -3.05 -14.72
C ASN A 44 5.47 -2.06 -14.15
N SER A 45 5.47 -1.86 -12.84
CA SER A 45 6.37 -0.94 -12.15
C SER A 45 7.68 -1.61 -11.76
N GLU A 46 8.68 -0.77 -11.47
CA GLU A 46 9.91 -1.20 -10.85
C GLU A 46 10.11 -0.51 -9.53
N ILE A 47 10.55 -1.27 -8.53
CA ILE A 47 10.88 -0.73 -7.22
C ILE A 47 12.19 0.05 -7.35
N ILE A 48 12.11 1.35 -7.12
CA ILE A 48 13.27 2.25 -7.08
C ILE A 48 13.98 2.10 -5.73
N LYS A 49 13.22 2.15 -4.64
CA LYS A 49 13.74 2.02 -3.27
C LYS A 49 12.63 1.63 -2.30
N ARG A 50 13.06 1.06 -1.18
CA ARG A 50 12.24 0.83 0.01
C ARG A 50 12.86 1.56 1.19
N GLU A 51 12.03 2.20 2.00
CA GLU A 51 12.44 2.84 3.25
C GLU A 51 11.63 2.22 4.39
N ILE A 52 12.34 1.81 5.44
CA ILE A 52 11.75 1.15 6.61
C ILE A 52 12.17 1.91 7.85
N SER A 53 11.20 2.17 8.72
CA SER A 53 11.47 2.73 10.04
C SER A 53 10.41 2.30 11.05
N THR A 54 10.66 2.58 12.32
CA THR A 54 9.64 2.42 13.37
C THR A 54 8.36 3.25 13.16
N ALA A 55 8.35 4.24 12.25
CA ALA A 55 7.16 5.02 11.94
C ALA A 55 6.32 4.41 10.79
N GLY A 56 6.90 3.49 10.01
CA GLY A 56 6.23 2.95 8.84
C GLY A 56 7.18 2.44 7.75
N TYR A 57 6.59 2.22 6.60
CA TYR A 57 7.21 1.62 5.43
C TYR A 57 6.82 2.37 4.16
N TYR A 58 7.80 2.64 3.30
CA TYR A 58 7.59 3.34 2.03
C TYR A 58 8.23 2.55 0.90
N CYS A 59 7.47 2.27 -0.15
CA CYS A 59 7.99 1.65 -1.38
C CYS A 59 7.76 2.57 -2.55
N TYR A 60 8.82 2.88 -3.30
CA TYR A 60 8.80 3.85 -4.39
C TYR A 60 8.92 3.17 -5.74
N PHE A 61 8.15 3.65 -6.72
CA PHE A 61 8.00 3.03 -8.03
C PHE A 61 8.44 3.92 -9.17
N GLY A 62 9.03 3.27 -10.18
CA GLY A 62 9.31 3.83 -11.50
C GLY A 62 8.65 3.00 -12.59
N PHE A 63 8.61 3.53 -13.81
CA PHE A 63 8.03 2.85 -14.97
C PHE A 63 9.03 2.86 -16.12
N LYS A 64 9.21 1.70 -16.76
CA LYS A 64 10.06 1.54 -17.95
C LYS A 64 9.35 1.77 -19.27
N LYS A 65 8.02 1.84 -19.25
CA LYS A 65 7.17 2.02 -20.42
C LYS A 65 6.00 2.92 -20.07
N ASP A 66 5.34 3.44 -21.09
CA ASP A 66 4.07 4.12 -20.92
C ASP A 66 3.03 3.12 -20.39
N VAL A 67 2.27 3.56 -19.38
CA VAL A 67 1.22 2.79 -18.70
C VAL A 67 -0.06 3.62 -18.66
N GLU A 68 -1.21 2.95 -18.63
CA GLU A 68 -2.50 3.63 -18.49
C GLU A 68 -2.54 4.41 -17.19
N LYS A 69 -3.03 5.65 -17.24
CA LYS A 69 -3.09 6.54 -16.08
C LYS A 69 -4.35 6.26 -15.28
N SER A 70 -4.18 6.25 -13.96
CA SER A 70 -5.28 6.30 -13.02
C SER A 70 -6.06 7.61 -13.19
N LYS A 71 -7.38 7.54 -12.97
CA LYS A 71 -8.25 8.72 -12.86
C LYS A 71 -8.02 9.51 -11.57
N ASN A 72 -7.26 8.95 -10.63
CA ASN A 72 -6.98 9.51 -9.32
C ASN A 72 -5.59 10.19 -9.28
N ASN A 73 -5.39 11.07 -8.30
CA ASN A 73 -4.13 11.76 -8.09
C ASN A 73 -3.94 12.11 -6.60
N GLY A 74 -2.69 12.28 -6.17
CA GLY A 74 -2.36 12.49 -4.76
C GLY A 74 -2.44 11.20 -3.96
N PHE A 75 -2.63 11.35 -2.65
CA PHE A 75 -2.78 10.24 -1.72
C PHE A 75 -4.19 9.65 -1.77
N VAL A 76 -4.30 8.36 -2.07
CA VAL A 76 -5.59 7.65 -2.21
C VAL A 76 -5.57 6.26 -1.58
N GLY A 77 -6.78 5.74 -1.33
CA GLY A 77 -7.00 4.51 -0.58
C GLY A 77 -6.96 4.73 0.93
N ASN A 78 -7.38 3.72 1.68
CA ASN A 78 -7.16 3.62 3.12
C ASN A 78 -7.35 2.16 3.55
N VAL A 79 -6.25 1.48 3.84
CA VAL A 79 -6.24 0.09 4.30
C VAL A 79 -5.71 0.05 5.73
N ASN A 80 -6.54 -0.34 6.68
CA ASN A 80 -6.13 -0.55 8.07
C ASN A 80 -5.12 -1.70 8.16
N LEU A 81 -4.02 -1.48 8.86
CA LEU A 81 -3.01 -2.48 9.13
C LEU A 81 -3.30 -3.14 10.48
N ILE A 82 -3.69 -4.42 10.45
CA ILE A 82 -4.07 -5.18 11.64
C ILE A 82 -2.95 -6.14 12.02
N LEU A 83 -2.41 -6.03 13.23
CA LEU A 83 -1.40 -6.93 13.79
C LEU A 83 -1.89 -7.45 15.14
N SER A 84 -1.89 -8.76 15.35
CA SER A 84 -2.41 -9.39 16.58
C SER A 84 -3.83 -8.92 16.94
N ASN A 85 -4.68 -8.74 15.93
CA ASN A 85 -6.05 -8.20 16.01
C ASN A 85 -6.18 -6.74 16.48
N GLU A 86 -5.09 -5.97 16.49
CA GLU A 86 -5.11 -4.53 16.77
C GLU A 86 -4.81 -3.72 15.51
N ASN A 87 -5.50 -2.58 15.33
CA ASN A 87 -5.16 -1.63 14.28
C ASN A 87 -3.91 -0.84 14.69
N ILE A 88 -2.80 -1.11 14.02
CA ILE A 88 -1.51 -0.47 14.30
C ILE A 88 -1.21 0.71 13.36
N GLY A 89 -2.00 0.90 12.31
CA GLY A 89 -1.70 1.89 11.28
C GLY A 89 -2.59 1.80 10.04
N GLY A 90 -2.18 2.50 9.00
CA GLY A 90 -2.86 2.50 7.71
C GLY A 90 -1.88 2.37 6.55
N ALA A 91 -2.42 2.00 5.39
CA ALA A 91 -1.71 1.99 4.13
C ALA A 91 -2.49 2.70 3.02
N MET A 92 -1.76 3.43 2.20
CA MET A 92 -2.27 4.27 1.12
C MET A 92 -1.28 4.24 -0.04
N VAL A 93 -1.71 4.72 -1.21
CA VAL A 93 -0.82 4.94 -2.35
C VAL A 93 -0.76 6.41 -2.73
N PHE A 94 0.39 6.85 -3.22
CA PHE A 94 0.57 8.17 -3.81
C PHE A 94 0.63 8.06 -5.33
N LEU A 95 -0.22 8.82 -6.00
CA LEU A 95 -0.29 8.96 -7.44
C LEU A 95 0.18 10.35 -7.85
N GLU A 96 1.10 10.42 -8.81
CA GLU A 96 1.54 11.68 -9.42
C GLU A 96 1.21 11.67 -10.91
N ASN A 97 0.36 12.61 -11.34
CA ASN A 97 -0.16 12.69 -12.70
C ASN A 97 -0.83 11.38 -13.16
N GLY A 98 -1.53 10.72 -12.24
CA GLY A 98 -2.20 9.43 -12.46
C GLY A 98 -1.26 8.23 -12.49
N LEU A 99 0.01 8.39 -12.11
CA LEU A 99 1.00 7.32 -12.07
C LEU A 99 1.36 6.94 -10.63
N LEU A 100 1.35 5.65 -10.30
CA LEU A 100 1.69 5.12 -8.99
C LEU A 100 3.16 5.42 -8.69
N LYS A 101 3.40 6.22 -7.66
CA LYS A 101 4.75 6.61 -7.24
C LYS A 101 5.18 5.94 -5.96
N MET A 102 4.24 5.67 -5.05
CA MET A 102 4.59 5.18 -3.73
C MET A 102 3.45 4.39 -3.09
N ILE A 103 3.81 3.34 -2.35
CA ILE A 103 2.99 2.80 -1.25
C ILE A 103 3.53 3.43 0.03
N GLU A 104 2.62 3.98 0.84
CA GLU A 104 2.90 4.45 2.20
C GLU A 104 2.14 3.57 3.18
N CYS A 105 2.87 2.95 4.10
CA CYS A 105 2.34 2.36 5.31
C CYS A 105 2.81 3.22 6.49
N TYR A 106 1.89 3.71 7.30
CA TYR A 106 2.20 4.50 8.49
C TYR A 106 1.64 3.81 9.73
N PHE A 107 2.32 4.00 10.86
CA PHE A 107 1.86 3.48 12.14
C PHE A 107 1.33 4.59 13.07
N TRP A 108 0.31 4.27 13.86
CA TRP A 108 -0.20 5.18 14.90
C TRP A 108 0.79 5.37 16.04
N GLN A 109 1.57 4.32 16.32
CA GLN A 109 2.61 4.27 17.34
C GLN A 109 3.84 3.57 16.77
N LYS A 110 5.01 3.75 17.39
CA LYS A 110 6.23 3.08 16.92
C LYS A 110 6.04 1.56 16.88
N ASN A 111 6.35 0.93 15.76
CA ASN A 111 6.21 -0.51 15.56
C ASN A 111 7.35 -1.03 14.65
N THR A 112 7.90 -2.21 14.94
CA THR A 112 9.06 -2.79 14.23
C THR A 112 8.66 -3.84 13.18
N PHE A 113 7.37 -4.09 12.95
CA PHE A 113 6.89 -5.16 12.08
C PHE A 113 7.60 -5.21 10.71
N PHE A 114 7.69 -4.08 10.00
CA PHE A 114 8.34 -4.03 8.68
C PHE A 114 9.87 -4.21 8.77
N GLU A 115 10.50 -3.83 9.89
CA GLU A 115 11.93 -4.08 10.11
C GLU A 115 12.18 -5.57 10.36
N ASP A 116 11.27 -6.24 11.05
CA ASP A 116 11.40 -7.64 11.45
C ASP A 116 11.12 -8.60 10.29
N ILE A 117 10.08 -8.32 9.48
CA ILE A 117 9.76 -9.14 8.31
C ILE A 117 10.82 -9.00 7.18
N ASN A 118 11.56 -7.89 7.11
CA ASN A 118 12.61 -7.68 6.11
C ASN A 118 13.96 -8.34 6.47
N LYS A 119 14.10 -8.88 7.69
CA LYS A 119 15.34 -9.58 8.13
C LYS A 119 15.41 -11.03 7.62
N PHE A 120 14.31 -11.55 7.10
CA PHE A 120 14.17 -12.89 6.55
C PHE A 120 14.15 -12.86 5.02
#